data_AF-A0A924JRQ0-F1
#
_entry.id   AF-A0A924JRQ0-F1
#
_cell.length_a   1.000
_cell.length_b   1.000
_cell.length_c   1.000
_cell.angle_alpha   90.00
_cell.angle_beta   90.00
_cell.angle_gamma   90.00
#
_symmetry.space_group_name_H-M   'P 1'
#
loop_
_entity.id
_entity.type
_entity.pdbx_description
1 polymer ?
#
loop_
_entity_poly.entity_id
_entity_poly.type
_entity_poly.pdbx_seq_one_letter_code
_entity_poly.pdbx_strand_id
1 'polypeptide(L)'
;MNADPLGYSAPTYAAPEYVEPAGQLPPEEFFTSQPHRHTPDLAPPVAGTSPFGVAPVAGAYSPTAEPDAWDLTIVPPASAAPAYSPPAYAAAPPPTVSHTYEAPTAPPAYDLFEAPAPVVAAPTPYSAPSETSTLLERALADITSGSATTYDLDDEHDGDDGDDSPFFEEPTAGEGNSSPRLNVDADLIAALTDVLYSGASDLHVTVNAAPTIRVDGVLRQVGGTSVWNRAKVTSALLSILSPEQRIAFDNELELDLAYTLSANARFRVNIYQQRNSMGAAFRLIPTEIKQLKDLGVPETIGRFAKLPRGLVLVTGPTGSGKSTTLAALIDLVNRTRADHIVTVEDPIEFMHKNHKSLVNQREVGPDTHSFQAALKHVLRQDPDVILIGELRDLETISVALTAAETGHLVFATLHTQDAAQTIDRIIDVFPPHQQGQVRSQLAAVLQGVVCQTLVKKASGSGRVVATEILIATPAINNLIREGKTYQIASAMQAGRDHGMHTMDSHLADLANAGTITVAAAIEKAQDAESLKQLIHRNESATDVAAQAMAATGIDFKDAYSRKIGE
;
A
#
# COMPACT_ATOMS: atom_id res chain seq x y z
N MET A 1 39.50 -30.74 -66.17
CA MET A 1 40.45 -31.54 -65.36
C MET A 1 40.32 -31.01 -63.95
N ASN A 2 39.35 -31.53 -63.19
CA ASN A 2 39.50 -32.61 -62.17
C ASN A 2 40.21 -32.07 -60.92
N ALA A 3 39.70 -32.15 -59.69
CA ALA A 3 38.64 -33.00 -59.12
C ALA A 3 38.08 -32.40 -57.81
N ASP A 4 37.01 -33.06 -57.34
CA ASP A 4 36.02 -32.75 -56.31
C ASP A 4 36.44 -32.43 -54.85
N PRO A 5 35.48 -31.91 -54.05
CA PRO A 5 35.60 -31.55 -52.62
C PRO A 5 35.10 -32.64 -51.64
N LEU A 6 35.52 -32.53 -50.38
CA LEU A 6 34.90 -33.14 -49.19
C LEU A 6 34.36 -31.97 -48.35
N GLY A 7 33.10 -31.85 -47.90
CA GLY A 7 32.05 -32.82 -47.67
C GLY A 7 31.83 -32.99 -46.16
N TYR A 8 31.11 -32.06 -45.51
CA TYR A 8 30.30 -32.33 -44.30
C TYR A 8 29.18 -31.29 -44.15
N SER A 9 28.01 -31.81 -43.84
CA SER A 9 26.68 -31.34 -44.19
C SER A 9 25.99 -30.57 -43.05
N ALA A 10 25.24 -29.52 -43.39
CA ALA A 10 24.30 -28.87 -42.49
C ALA A 10 23.04 -29.74 -42.30
N PRO A 11 22.41 -29.76 -41.10
CA PRO A 11 21.17 -30.51 -40.90
C PRO A 11 19.97 -29.76 -41.53
N THR A 12 19.37 -30.39 -42.54
CA THR A 12 18.06 -30.05 -43.08
C THR A 12 16.98 -30.58 -42.14
N TYR A 13 16.18 -29.71 -41.53
CA TYR A 13 14.96 -30.14 -40.83
C TYR A 13 13.85 -30.35 -41.86
N ALA A 14 13.37 -31.59 -41.95
CA ALA A 14 12.19 -31.97 -42.72
C ALA A 14 10.92 -31.51 -41.99
N ALA A 15 10.00 -30.90 -42.73
CA ALA A 15 8.64 -30.64 -42.29
C ALA A 15 7.86 -31.97 -42.16
N PRO A 16 7.00 -32.14 -41.15
CA PRO A 16 6.14 -33.32 -41.08
C PRO A 16 4.97 -33.21 -42.07
N GLU A 17 4.69 -34.33 -42.75
CA GLU A 17 3.60 -34.53 -43.71
C GLU A 17 2.23 -34.29 -43.08
N TYR A 18 1.42 -33.49 -43.78
CA TYR A 18 -0.02 -33.35 -43.60
C TYR A 18 -0.74 -34.58 -44.15
N VAL A 19 -1.63 -35.20 -43.37
CA VAL A 19 -2.66 -36.12 -43.86
C VAL A 19 -4.02 -35.56 -43.44
N GLU A 20 -4.83 -35.16 -44.42
CA GLU A 20 -6.23 -34.75 -44.22
C GLU A 20 -7.10 -35.94 -43.78
N PRO A 21 -8.22 -35.64 -43.10
CA PRO A 21 -9.48 -36.15 -43.64
C PRO A 21 -10.51 -35.04 -43.85
N ALA A 22 -11.13 -35.13 -45.01
CA ALA A 22 -12.15 -34.24 -45.55
C ALA A 22 -13.44 -34.19 -44.70
N GLY A 23 -14.11 -33.04 -44.77
CA GLY A 23 -15.56 -33.03 -44.99
C GLY A 23 -16.45 -32.35 -43.95
N GLN A 24 -16.76 -31.08 -44.21
CA GLN A 24 -18.07 -30.43 -44.06
C GLN A 24 -18.73 -30.27 -42.67
N LEU A 25 -18.71 -29.02 -42.20
CA LEU A 25 -19.69 -28.44 -41.27
C LEU A 25 -21.08 -28.36 -41.91
N PRO A 26 -22.15 -28.57 -41.12
CA PRO A 26 -23.20 -27.55 -41.00
C PRO A 26 -23.79 -27.47 -39.56
N PRO A 27 -24.91 -26.76 -39.31
CA PRO A 27 -24.95 -25.42 -38.73
C PRO A 27 -25.46 -25.40 -37.27
N GLU A 28 -25.39 -24.22 -36.65
CA GLU A 28 -26.08 -23.94 -35.39
C GLU A 28 -27.60 -24.17 -35.51
N GLU A 29 -28.20 -24.90 -34.56
CA GLU A 29 -29.62 -24.77 -34.25
C GLU A 29 -29.92 -25.02 -32.77
N PHE A 30 -30.76 -24.13 -32.24
CA PHE A 30 -31.50 -24.18 -31.00
C PHE A 30 -32.21 -25.52 -30.78
N PHE A 31 -32.24 -26.00 -29.53
CA PHE A 31 -33.27 -26.95 -29.10
C PHE A 31 -34.02 -26.45 -27.87
N THR A 32 -35.26 -26.06 -28.13
CA THR A 32 -36.40 -26.07 -27.22
C THR A 32 -37.12 -27.43 -27.32
N SER A 33 -37.97 -27.71 -26.30
CA SER A 33 -39.13 -28.65 -26.26
C SER A 33 -38.85 -30.14 -25.92
N GLN A 34 -39.26 -30.66 -24.74
CA GLN A 34 -40.60 -31.21 -24.31
C GLN A 34 -40.91 -32.64 -24.85
N PRO A 35 -42.00 -33.38 -24.47
CA PRO A 35 -42.88 -33.45 -23.27
C PRO A 35 -43.29 -34.90 -22.85
N HIS A 36 -44.15 -35.02 -21.80
CA HIS A 36 -45.31 -35.94 -21.60
C HIS A 36 -45.42 -36.43 -20.14
N ARG A 37 -46.58 -36.58 -19.47
CA ARG A 37 -48.02 -36.26 -19.66
C ARG A 37 -48.71 -36.65 -18.33
N HIS A 38 -49.65 -35.85 -17.82
CA HIS A 38 -51.03 -36.24 -17.39
C HIS A 38 -51.64 -35.24 -16.38
N THR A 39 -52.82 -34.74 -16.75
CA THR A 39 -53.79 -33.84 -16.08
C THR A 39 -54.86 -34.64 -15.31
N PRO A 40 -55.98 -34.07 -14.79
CA PRO A 40 -56.31 -32.81 -14.06
C PRO A 40 -57.17 -33.06 -12.77
N ASP A 41 -57.52 -32.03 -11.96
CA ASP A 41 -58.93 -31.67 -11.58
C ASP A 41 -59.10 -30.70 -10.36
N LEU A 42 -60.07 -29.78 -10.54
CA LEU A 42 -61.14 -29.22 -9.66
C LEU A 42 -60.90 -28.49 -8.31
N ALA A 43 -61.63 -27.36 -8.17
CA ALA A 43 -61.89 -26.49 -6.99
C ALA A 43 -62.79 -27.16 -5.91
N PRO A 44 -63.30 -26.53 -4.80
CA PRO A 44 -63.21 -25.14 -4.26
C PRO A 44 -62.95 -25.08 -2.70
N PRO A 45 -63.15 -23.94 -1.97
CA PRO A 45 -62.80 -23.78 -0.54
C PRO A 45 -64.00 -23.88 0.43
N VAL A 46 -63.78 -24.23 1.71
CA VAL A 46 -64.80 -24.10 2.79
C VAL A 46 -64.21 -23.64 4.14
N ALA A 47 -65.02 -22.78 4.78
CA ALA A 47 -64.95 -21.96 5.97
C ALA A 47 -64.80 -22.58 7.39
N GLY A 48 -64.54 -21.68 8.35
CA GLY A 48 -64.99 -21.71 9.76
C GLY A 48 -63.82 -21.58 10.77
N THR A 49 -63.75 -20.69 11.76
CA THR A 49 -64.76 -19.96 12.56
C THR A 49 -64.09 -18.84 13.39
N SER A 50 -64.83 -17.76 13.68
CA SER A 50 -64.56 -16.65 14.62
C SER A 50 -65.00 -17.05 16.07
N PRO A 51 -64.71 -16.37 17.21
CA PRO A 51 -65.07 -14.97 17.59
C PRO A 51 -63.95 -14.20 18.36
N PHE A 52 -63.85 -12.88 18.43
CA PHE A 52 -64.62 -11.82 19.12
C PHE A 52 -64.09 -10.46 18.57
N GLY A 53 -64.87 -9.45 18.15
CA GLY A 53 -65.65 -8.50 18.97
C GLY A 53 -64.73 -7.60 19.83
N VAL A 54 -64.67 -6.26 19.78
CA VAL A 54 -65.65 -5.22 19.43
C VAL A 54 -64.94 -3.88 19.08
N ALA A 55 -65.65 -3.09 18.26
CA ALA A 55 -65.47 -1.78 17.62
C ALA A 55 -65.47 -0.52 18.57
N PRO A 56 -65.83 0.72 18.13
CA PRO A 56 -65.14 1.69 17.24
C PRO A 56 -65.23 3.17 17.73
N VAL A 57 -64.70 4.14 16.97
CA VAL A 57 -65.35 5.47 16.80
C VAL A 57 -65.20 5.96 15.36
N ALA A 58 -66.31 6.43 14.81
CA ALA A 58 -66.52 6.90 13.43
C ALA A 58 -66.34 8.42 13.29
N GLY A 59 -66.09 8.85 12.05
CA GLY A 59 -66.26 10.24 11.59
C GLY A 59 -66.40 10.26 10.06
N ALA A 60 -67.63 10.41 9.60
CA ALA A 60 -68.03 10.48 8.19
C ALA A 60 -67.76 11.87 7.57
N TYR A 61 -67.55 11.95 6.25
CA TYR A 61 -68.38 12.71 5.30
C TYR A 61 -67.91 12.47 3.84
N SER A 62 -68.89 12.43 2.92
CA SER A 62 -68.83 11.99 1.52
C SER A 62 -68.49 13.12 0.51
N PRO A 63 -68.31 12.81 -0.81
CA PRO A 63 -67.48 13.57 -1.77
C PRO A 63 -68.26 14.39 -2.81
N THR A 64 -67.56 15.28 -3.54
CA THR A 64 -67.98 15.79 -4.86
C THR A 64 -66.81 16.16 -5.78
N ALA A 65 -66.95 15.72 -7.04
CA ALA A 65 -66.55 16.31 -8.32
C ALA A 65 -65.11 16.16 -8.89
N GLU A 66 -65.10 15.76 -10.16
CA GLU A 66 -64.01 15.37 -11.08
C GLU A 66 -63.13 16.54 -11.57
N PRO A 67 -61.93 16.27 -12.14
CA PRO A 67 -61.19 17.23 -12.95
C PRO A 67 -61.22 16.93 -14.47
N ASP A 68 -61.31 18.02 -15.24
CA ASP A 68 -61.30 18.10 -16.70
C ASP A 68 -59.99 17.64 -17.37
N ALA A 69 -60.19 17.03 -18.53
CA ALA A 69 -59.17 16.62 -19.49
C ALA A 69 -58.64 17.79 -20.33
N TRP A 70 -57.34 17.81 -20.58
CA TRP A 70 -56.79 18.37 -21.81
C TRP A 70 -55.63 17.52 -22.33
N ASP A 71 -55.73 17.34 -23.64
CA ASP A 71 -55.03 16.49 -24.57
C ASP A 71 -53.57 16.94 -24.77
N LEU A 72 -52.61 16.02 -24.67
CA LEU A 72 -51.26 16.20 -25.23
C LEU A 72 -50.90 14.98 -26.06
N THR A 73 -50.94 15.23 -27.36
CA THR A 73 -50.60 14.37 -28.48
C THR A 73 -49.16 13.87 -28.41
N ILE A 74 -48.99 12.57 -28.57
CA ILE A 74 -47.72 11.86 -28.67
C ILE A 74 -47.14 12.13 -30.07
N VAL A 75 -45.99 12.81 -30.13
CA VAL A 75 -45.19 13.00 -31.35
C VAL A 75 -44.24 11.81 -31.54
N PRO A 76 -44.27 11.07 -32.66
CA PRO A 76 -43.29 10.03 -32.94
C PRO A 76 -41.94 10.64 -33.37
N PRO A 77 -40.79 10.03 -33.03
CA PRO A 77 -39.49 10.56 -33.43
C PRO A 77 -39.26 10.41 -34.93
N ALA A 78 -38.97 11.52 -35.60
CA ALA A 78 -38.61 11.59 -37.00
C ALA A 78 -37.17 11.09 -37.24
N SER A 79 -37.06 10.07 -38.09
CA SER A 79 -36.11 9.91 -39.20
C SER A 79 -34.72 10.58 -39.11
N ALA A 80 -33.71 9.72 -38.97
CA ALA A 80 -32.39 9.74 -39.63
C ALA A 80 -31.75 11.12 -39.95
N ALA A 81 -30.76 11.50 -39.14
CA ALA A 81 -29.79 12.53 -39.49
C ALA A 81 -28.83 12.03 -40.60
N PRO A 82 -28.41 12.88 -41.55
CA PRO A 82 -27.49 12.50 -42.60
C PRO A 82 -26.07 12.29 -42.05
N ALA A 83 -25.38 11.29 -42.60
CA ALA A 83 -24.00 10.95 -42.28
C ALA A 83 -23.07 12.15 -42.54
N TYR A 84 -22.45 12.67 -41.48
CA TYR A 84 -21.38 13.65 -41.57
C TYR A 84 -20.08 12.93 -41.99
N SER A 85 -19.64 13.17 -43.23
CA SER A 85 -18.32 12.73 -43.70
C SER A 85 -17.28 13.80 -43.33
N PRO A 86 -16.24 13.50 -42.54
CA PRO A 86 -15.17 14.45 -42.30
C PRO A 86 -14.39 14.70 -43.62
N PRO A 87 -13.86 15.91 -43.85
CA PRO A 87 -13.04 16.17 -45.03
C PRO A 87 -11.76 15.30 -44.98
N ALA A 88 -11.43 14.70 -46.11
CA ALA A 88 -10.19 13.94 -46.29
C ALA A 88 -8.99 14.86 -46.07
N TYR A 89 -8.24 14.62 -44.99
CA TYR A 89 -6.88 15.16 -44.88
C TYR A 89 -6.01 14.44 -45.91
N ALA A 90 -5.61 15.17 -46.95
CA ALA A 90 -4.50 14.74 -47.79
C ALA A 90 -3.25 14.68 -46.92
N ALA A 91 -2.74 13.46 -46.69
CA ALA A 91 -1.46 13.25 -46.03
C ALA A 91 -0.35 13.90 -46.88
N ALA A 92 0.19 15.03 -46.40
CA ALA A 92 1.44 15.55 -46.93
C ALA A 92 2.55 14.53 -46.62
N PRO A 93 3.44 14.19 -47.57
CA PRO A 93 4.58 13.35 -47.26
C PRO A 93 5.48 14.05 -46.23
N PRO A 94 6.13 13.30 -45.32
CA PRO A 94 7.00 13.89 -44.31
C PRO A 94 8.15 14.64 -45.00
N PRO A 95 8.63 15.77 -44.43
CA PRO A 95 9.78 16.48 -44.99
C PRO A 95 11.02 15.58 -44.92
N THR A 96 11.66 15.38 -46.07
CA THR A 96 12.99 14.76 -46.16
C THR A 96 14.01 15.69 -45.52
N VAL A 97 14.42 15.40 -44.27
CA VAL A 97 15.57 16.07 -43.66
C VAL A 97 16.82 15.30 -44.04
N SER A 98 17.59 15.83 -44.98
CA SER A 98 18.94 15.36 -45.28
C SER A 98 19.87 15.79 -44.13
N HIS A 99 20.13 14.89 -43.18
CA HIS A 99 21.25 15.05 -42.26
C HIS A 99 22.53 14.60 -42.95
N THR A 100 23.37 15.55 -43.37
CA THR A 100 24.79 15.29 -43.57
C THR A 100 25.42 15.06 -42.20
N TYR A 101 25.82 13.82 -41.92
CA TYR A 101 26.70 13.50 -40.79
C TYR A 101 28.12 13.98 -41.13
N GLU A 102 28.53 15.11 -40.55
CA GLU A 102 29.95 15.40 -40.35
C GLU A 102 30.42 14.63 -39.10
N ALA A 103 31.45 13.80 -39.26
CA ALA A 103 32.08 13.11 -38.14
C ALA A 103 32.75 14.14 -37.21
N PRO A 104 32.57 14.05 -35.87
CA PRO A 104 33.26 14.94 -34.96
C PRO A 104 34.78 14.70 -35.01
N THR A 105 35.51 15.79 -35.16
CA THR A 105 36.98 15.84 -35.08
C THR A 105 37.46 15.44 -33.69
N ALA A 106 38.51 14.61 -33.66
CA ALA A 106 39.13 14.15 -32.42
C ALA A 106 39.66 15.32 -31.57
N PRO A 107 39.47 15.31 -30.24
CA PRO A 107 40.07 16.32 -29.37
C PRO A 107 41.61 16.17 -29.32
N PRO A 108 42.36 17.26 -29.09
CA PRO A 108 43.82 17.21 -29.02
C PRO A 108 44.29 16.39 -27.80
N ALA A 109 45.40 15.67 -27.99
CA ALA A 109 46.04 14.88 -26.95
C ALA A 109 46.53 15.78 -25.79
N TYR A 110 46.14 15.43 -24.57
CA TYR A 110 46.70 16.00 -23.35
C TYR A 110 47.90 15.15 -22.89
N ASP A 111 49.01 15.82 -22.60
CA ASP A 111 50.21 15.22 -22.01
C ASP A 111 49.91 14.57 -20.66
N LEU A 112 50.32 13.32 -20.51
CA LEU A 112 50.25 12.56 -19.26
C LEU A 112 51.29 13.09 -18.28
N PHE A 113 50.85 13.82 -17.25
CA PHE A 113 51.62 13.99 -16.03
C PHE A 113 51.62 12.67 -15.24
N GLU A 114 52.82 12.14 -15.01
CA GLU A 114 53.08 10.92 -14.25
C GLU A 114 52.80 11.18 -12.75
N ALA A 115 51.73 10.57 -12.22
CA ALA A 115 51.43 10.59 -10.79
C ALA A 115 52.23 9.49 -10.06
N PRO A 116 52.78 9.75 -8.86
CA PRO A 116 53.55 8.74 -8.12
C PRO A 116 52.65 7.61 -7.61
N ALA A 117 53.15 6.37 -7.68
CA ALA A 117 52.45 5.16 -7.29
C ALA A 117 51.99 5.17 -5.81
N PRO A 118 50.79 4.65 -5.50
CA PRO A 118 50.33 4.54 -4.12
C PRO A 118 51.10 3.44 -3.38
N VAL A 119 51.62 3.79 -2.20
CA VAL A 119 52.20 2.84 -1.25
C VAL A 119 51.06 2.02 -0.62
N VAL A 120 50.96 0.74 -0.99
CA VAL A 120 50.03 -0.20 -0.36
C VAL A 120 50.64 -0.65 0.97
N ALA A 121 50.09 -0.17 2.08
CA ALA A 121 50.32 -0.78 3.39
C ALA A 121 49.54 -2.10 3.47
N ALA A 122 50.21 -3.19 3.83
CA ALA A 122 49.59 -4.49 4.01
C ALA A 122 48.55 -4.45 5.14
N PRO A 123 47.35 -5.05 4.98
CA PRO A 123 46.38 -5.14 6.06
C PRO A 123 46.90 -6.08 7.15
N THR A 124 46.88 -5.60 8.39
CA THR A 124 47.06 -6.44 9.58
C THR A 124 45.91 -7.46 9.68
N PRO A 125 46.19 -8.75 9.92
CA PRO A 125 45.14 -9.75 10.06
C PRO A 125 44.32 -9.49 11.33
N TYR A 126 43.04 -9.15 11.14
CA TYR A 126 42.06 -9.14 12.21
C TYR A 126 41.77 -10.59 12.61
N SER A 127 42.08 -10.94 13.86
CA SER A 127 41.71 -12.25 14.43
C SER A 127 40.25 -12.18 14.85
N ALA A 128 39.39 -12.95 14.18
CA ALA A 128 37.99 -13.11 14.60
C ALA A 128 37.95 -13.77 16.00
N PRO A 129 37.12 -13.29 16.94
CA PRO A 129 36.89 -13.99 18.18
C PRO A 129 36.15 -15.31 17.89
N SER A 130 36.50 -16.37 18.62
CA SER A 130 36.02 -17.75 18.48
C SER A 130 34.52 -17.97 18.81
N GLU A 131 33.70 -16.92 18.82
CA GLU A 131 32.31 -16.95 19.31
C GLU A 131 31.27 -17.20 18.21
N THR A 132 31.64 -17.15 16.92
CA THR A 132 30.71 -17.33 15.79
C THR A 132 30.14 -18.75 15.66
N SER A 133 30.87 -19.79 16.11
CA SER A 133 30.38 -21.18 16.09
C SER A 133 29.29 -21.41 17.14
N THR A 134 29.47 -20.86 18.35
CA THR A 134 28.50 -20.95 19.45
C THR A 134 27.22 -20.15 19.23
N LEU A 135 27.24 -19.14 18.35
CA LEU A 135 26.08 -18.30 18.04
C LEU A 135 25.18 -18.91 16.97
N LEU A 136 25.75 -19.64 16.00
CA LEU A 136 24.99 -20.44 15.02
C LEU A 136 24.20 -21.55 15.73
N GLU A 137 24.83 -22.22 16.70
CA GLU A 137 24.18 -23.24 17.54
C GLU A 137 23.05 -22.66 18.41
N ARG A 138 23.20 -21.43 18.93
CA ARG A 138 22.14 -20.74 19.68
C ARG A 138 20.97 -20.30 18.81
N ALA A 139 21.23 -19.77 17.62
CA ALA A 139 20.16 -19.41 16.67
C ALA A 139 19.40 -20.65 16.18
N LEU A 140 20.09 -21.77 15.95
CA LEU A 140 19.47 -23.06 15.62
C LEU A 140 18.71 -23.67 16.82
N ALA A 141 19.17 -23.44 18.05
CA ALA A 141 18.49 -23.87 19.28
C ALA A 141 17.17 -23.08 19.48
N ASP A 142 17.16 -21.76 19.30
CA ASP A 142 15.96 -20.94 19.40
C ASP A 142 14.91 -21.28 18.32
N ILE A 143 15.35 -21.78 17.15
CA ILE A 143 14.48 -22.29 16.08
C ILE A 143 13.86 -23.65 16.46
N THR A 144 14.52 -24.45 17.30
CA THR A 144 14.08 -25.81 17.67
C THR A 144 13.36 -25.89 19.01
N SER A 145 13.47 -24.88 19.89
CA SER A 145 12.92 -24.90 21.26
C SER A 145 11.60 -24.15 21.44
N GLY A 146 10.80 -23.95 20.39
CA GLY A 146 9.43 -23.45 20.50
C GLY A 146 8.49 -24.46 21.17
N SER A 147 8.73 -24.78 22.44
CA SER A 147 7.85 -25.59 23.29
C SER A 147 7.00 -24.64 24.13
N ALA A 148 5.69 -24.86 24.07
CA ALA A 148 4.68 -24.15 24.85
C ALA A 148 4.99 -24.24 26.35
N THR A 149 5.06 -23.09 27.01
CA THR A 149 5.08 -22.99 28.47
C THR A 149 3.64 -23.09 28.98
N THR A 150 3.27 -24.24 29.53
CA THR A 150 2.07 -24.39 30.37
C THR A 150 2.38 -23.85 31.77
N TYR A 151 1.51 -22.99 32.29
CA TYR A 151 1.57 -22.48 33.66
C TYR A 151 1.05 -23.55 34.62
N ASP A 152 1.88 -24.01 35.55
CA ASP A 152 1.45 -24.73 36.73
C ASP A 152 0.76 -23.74 37.70
N LEU A 153 -0.48 -24.04 38.06
CA LEU A 153 -1.16 -23.46 39.22
C LEU A 153 -1.47 -24.60 40.19
N ASP A 154 -0.83 -24.54 41.35
CA ASP A 154 -1.20 -25.31 42.53
C ASP A 154 -2.60 -24.88 43.00
N ASP A 155 -3.51 -25.84 43.21
CA ASP A 155 -4.56 -25.70 44.22
C ASP A 155 -5.02 -27.08 44.72
N GLU A 156 -5.03 -27.24 46.04
CA GLU A 156 -5.53 -28.40 46.78
C GLU A 156 -7.06 -28.36 46.89
N HIS A 157 -7.77 -29.41 46.46
CA HIS A 157 -8.99 -29.84 47.17
C HIS A 157 -9.41 -31.29 46.89
N ASP A 158 -9.78 -31.97 47.97
CA ASP A 158 -10.32 -33.33 48.09
C ASP A 158 -11.69 -33.51 47.38
N GLY A 159 -11.99 -34.75 46.97
CA GLY A 159 -13.38 -35.20 46.79
C GLY A 159 -13.62 -36.31 45.76
N ASP A 160 -13.97 -37.48 46.26
CA ASP A 160 -14.46 -38.71 45.62
C ASP A 160 -15.76 -38.53 44.79
N ASP A 161 -15.86 -39.25 43.67
CA ASP A 161 -17.03 -40.04 43.18
C ASP A 161 -16.98 -40.23 41.65
N GLY A 162 -17.10 -41.49 41.22
CA GLY A 162 -17.05 -41.89 39.80
C GLY A 162 -18.39 -41.82 39.06
N ASP A 163 -18.34 -41.68 37.73
CA ASP A 163 -19.28 -42.31 36.79
C ASP A 163 -18.76 -42.30 35.35
N ASP A 164 -19.14 -43.34 34.60
CA ASP A 164 -18.90 -43.60 33.17
C ASP A 164 -19.57 -42.55 32.25
N SER A 165 -18.88 -42.04 31.22
CA SER A 165 -19.48 -41.64 29.92
C SER A 165 -18.41 -41.23 28.87
N PRO A 166 -18.74 -41.27 27.56
CA PRO A 166 -17.81 -41.73 26.52
C PRO A 166 -16.96 -40.63 25.87
N PHE A 167 -15.85 -41.08 25.28
CA PHE A 167 -14.95 -40.39 24.36
C PHE A 167 -15.61 -39.27 23.54
N PHE A 168 -15.24 -38.03 23.84
CA PHE A 168 -15.30 -36.90 22.91
C PHE A 168 -13.88 -36.61 22.43
N GLU A 169 -13.60 -36.88 21.15
CA GLU A 169 -12.44 -36.31 20.47
C GLU A 169 -12.62 -34.79 20.40
N GLU A 170 -11.68 -34.03 20.96
CA GLU A 170 -11.60 -32.60 20.72
C GLU A 170 -11.35 -32.33 19.23
N PRO A 171 -12.00 -31.32 18.62
CA PRO A 171 -11.72 -30.95 17.25
C PRO A 171 -10.34 -30.27 17.21
N THR A 172 -9.38 -30.93 16.57
CA THR A 172 -8.07 -30.37 16.25
C THR A 172 -8.26 -29.03 15.54
N ALA A 173 -7.80 -27.95 16.18
CA ALA A 173 -7.73 -26.62 15.59
C ALA A 173 -7.01 -26.69 14.24
N GLY A 174 -7.64 -26.11 13.21
CA GLY A 174 -7.10 -26.08 11.86
C GLY A 174 -5.72 -25.44 11.84
N GLU A 175 -4.72 -26.26 11.47
CA GLU A 175 -3.35 -25.84 11.24
C GLU A 175 -3.31 -24.87 10.05
N GLY A 176 -3.28 -23.57 10.35
CA GLY A 176 -2.81 -22.55 9.41
C GLY A 176 -1.34 -22.83 9.09
N ASN A 177 -1.02 -22.83 7.80
CA ASN A 177 0.23 -23.22 7.13
C ASN A 177 1.51 -22.51 7.67
N SER A 178 1.89 -22.81 8.91
CA SER A 178 2.99 -22.21 9.67
C SER A 178 3.95 -23.27 10.24
N SER A 179 3.93 -24.48 9.71
CA SER A 179 4.95 -25.48 10.03
C SER A 179 6.31 -25.00 9.50
N PRO A 180 7.40 -25.07 10.29
CA PRO A 180 8.73 -24.74 9.79
C PRO A 180 9.02 -25.66 8.61
N ARG A 181 9.24 -25.07 7.42
CA ARG A 181 9.58 -25.84 6.21
C ARG A 181 10.89 -26.56 6.50
N LEU A 182 10.82 -27.86 6.77
CA LEU A 182 11.88 -28.68 7.38
C LEU A 182 13.18 -28.84 6.57
N ASN A 183 13.38 -28.10 5.47
CA ASN A 183 14.59 -28.13 4.64
C ASN A 183 14.81 -26.80 3.91
N VAL A 184 14.90 -25.67 4.63
CA VAL A 184 15.36 -24.41 4.03
C VAL A 184 16.88 -24.43 3.89
N ASP A 185 17.39 -23.88 2.78
CA ASP A 185 18.83 -23.80 2.51
C ASP A 185 19.58 -23.01 3.59
N ALA A 186 20.54 -23.66 4.26
CA ALA A 186 21.24 -23.08 5.41
C ALA A 186 22.04 -21.81 5.06
N ASP A 187 22.61 -21.72 3.86
CA ASP A 187 23.39 -20.55 3.45
C ASP A 187 22.46 -19.35 3.17
N LEU A 188 21.24 -19.61 2.67
CA LEU A 188 20.22 -18.57 2.54
C LEU A 188 19.75 -18.08 3.91
N ILE A 189 19.50 -18.98 4.85
CA ILE A 189 19.16 -18.62 6.23
C ILE A 189 20.26 -17.77 6.87
N ALA A 190 21.53 -18.16 6.70
CA ALA A 190 22.67 -17.39 7.20
C ALA A 190 22.73 -15.99 6.58
N ALA A 191 22.53 -15.87 5.27
CA ALA A 191 22.50 -14.58 4.57
C ALA A 191 21.34 -13.68 5.05
N LEU A 192 20.13 -14.24 5.24
CA LEU A 192 18.99 -13.51 5.78
C LEU A 192 19.21 -13.07 7.23
N THR A 193 19.89 -13.91 8.01
CA THR A 193 20.25 -13.60 9.39
C THR A 193 21.27 -12.47 9.46
N ASP A 194 22.24 -12.43 8.54
CA ASP A 194 23.22 -11.34 8.43
C ASP A 194 22.53 -9.99 8.12
N VAL A 195 21.41 -9.98 7.38
CA VAL A 195 20.63 -8.76 7.16
C VAL A 195 20.22 -8.12 8.50
N LEU A 196 19.74 -8.94 9.43
CA LEU A 196 19.27 -8.48 10.75
C LEU A 196 20.42 -7.91 11.58
N TYR A 197 21.51 -8.68 11.74
CA TYR A 197 22.62 -8.30 12.60
C TYR A 197 23.44 -7.13 12.05
N SER A 198 23.46 -6.94 10.74
CA SER A 198 24.15 -5.84 10.09
C SER A 198 23.31 -4.57 9.94
N GLY A 199 22.02 -4.61 10.32
CA GLY A 199 21.09 -3.50 10.12
C GLY A 199 20.83 -3.18 8.64
N ALA A 200 20.94 -4.18 7.77
CA ALA A 200 20.71 -4.02 6.34
C ALA A 200 19.21 -3.92 6.01
N SER A 201 18.87 -3.21 4.92
CA SER A 201 17.50 -3.06 4.45
C SER A 201 17.05 -4.18 3.52
N ASP A 202 17.98 -4.68 2.69
CA ASP A 202 17.68 -5.65 1.65
C ASP A 202 18.80 -6.70 1.53
N LEU A 203 18.45 -7.90 1.08
CA LEU A 203 19.36 -8.95 0.60
C LEU A 203 19.06 -9.22 -0.89
N HIS A 204 20.10 -9.30 -1.69
CA HIS A 204 20.05 -9.64 -3.11
C HIS A 204 20.78 -10.95 -3.36
N VAL A 205 20.11 -11.86 -4.06
CA VAL A 205 20.63 -13.18 -4.45
C VAL A 205 20.61 -13.27 -5.98
N THR A 206 21.76 -13.54 -6.58
CA THR A 206 21.93 -13.65 -8.03
C THR A 206 23.06 -14.61 -8.38
N VAL A 207 23.02 -15.18 -9.59
CA VAL A 207 24.06 -16.10 -10.07
C VAL A 207 25.39 -15.38 -10.29
N ASN A 208 26.49 -16.10 -10.03
CA ASN A 208 27.86 -15.62 -10.18
C ASN A 208 28.22 -14.41 -9.29
N ALA A 209 27.47 -14.20 -8.20
CA ALA A 209 27.83 -13.28 -7.14
C ALA A 209 27.65 -13.95 -5.78
N ALA A 210 28.33 -13.44 -4.76
CA ALA A 210 28.00 -13.77 -3.38
C ALA A 210 26.68 -13.07 -2.99
N PRO A 211 25.89 -13.62 -2.05
CA PRO A 211 24.77 -12.92 -1.45
C PRO A 211 25.18 -11.50 -1.02
N THR A 212 24.40 -10.51 -1.41
CA THR A 212 24.77 -9.10 -1.26
C THR A 212 23.69 -8.36 -0.51
N ILE A 213 24.03 -7.74 0.62
CA ILE A 213 23.14 -6.95 1.45
C ILE A 213 23.27 -5.46 1.18
N ARG A 214 22.22 -4.69 1.49
CA ARG A 214 22.24 -3.23 1.42
C ARG A 214 22.28 -2.63 2.82
N VAL A 215 23.38 -1.99 3.17
CA VAL A 215 23.54 -1.26 4.45
C VAL A 215 23.66 0.22 4.12
N ASP A 216 22.79 1.06 4.71
CA ASP A 216 22.77 2.51 4.48
C ASP A 216 22.76 2.93 3.00
N GLY A 217 22.07 2.14 2.17
CA GLY A 217 21.95 2.38 0.73
C GLY A 217 23.08 1.79 -0.13
N VAL A 218 24.17 1.32 0.47
CA VAL A 218 25.34 0.77 -0.22
C VAL A 218 25.30 -0.76 -0.23
N LEU A 219 25.66 -1.38 -1.36
CA LEU A 219 25.72 -2.83 -1.49
C LEU A 219 27.04 -3.38 -0.93
N ARG A 220 26.94 -4.42 -0.10
CA ARG A 220 28.07 -5.12 0.51
C ARG A 220 27.82 -6.63 0.46
N GLN A 221 28.85 -7.40 0.13
CA GLN A 221 28.76 -8.87 0.17
C GLN A 221 28.61 -9.35 1.62
N VAL A 222 27.81 -10.40 1.82
CA VAL A 222 27.68 -11.07 3.12
C VAL A 222 29.02 -11.72 3.47
N GLY A 223 29.54 -11.43 4.66
CA GLY A 223 30.83 -11.94 5.10
C GLY A 223 30.85 -13.47 5.16
N GLY A 224 31.97 -14.09 4.74
CA GLY A 224 32.12 -15.54 4.81
C GLY A 224 31.31 -16.35 3.79
N THR A 225 30.61 -15.70 2.85
CA THR A 225 29.86 -16.38 1.79
C THR A 225 30.69 -16.54 0.52
N SER A 226 30.54 -17.69 -0.15
CA SER A 226 31.12 -17.91 -1.47
C SER A 226 30.24 -17.35 -2.58
N VAL A 227 30.80 -17.20 -3.77
CA VAL A 227 30.02 -16.93 -4.99
C VAL A 227 29.04 -18.08 -5.25
N TRP A 228 27.76 -17.77 -5.46
CA TRP A 228 26.74 -18.78 -5.74
C TRP A 228 26.62 -19.02 -7.24
N ASN A 229 26.67 -20.30 -7.64
CA ASN A 229 26.41 -20.70 -9.02
C ASN A 229 24.89 -20.86 -9.26
N ARG A 230 24.50 -21.13 -10.52
CA ARG A 230 23.09 -21.31 -10.90
C ARG A 230 22.37 -22.37 -10.07
N ALA A 231 22.98 -23.54 -9.90
CA ALA A 231 22.36 -24.64 -9.16
C ALA A 231 22.08 -24.26 -7.70
N LYS A 232 23.04 -23.58 -7.04
CA LYS A 232 22.90 -23.10 -5.66
C LYS A 232 21.82 -22.03 -5.53
N VAL A 233 21.78 -21.04 -6.42
CA VAL A 233 20.73 -20.00 -6.40
C VAL A 233 19.36 -20.64 -6.56
N THR A 234 19.19 -21.54 -7.54
CA THR A 234 17.92 -22.23 -7.77
C THR A 234 17.52 -23.08 -6.55
N SER A 235 18.43 -23.89 -5.98
CA SER A 235 18.10 -24.71 -4.81
C SER A 235 17.73 -23.86 -3.60
N ALA A 236 18.47 -22.78 -3.36
CA ALA A 236 18.22 -21.87 -2.24
C ALA A 236 16.84 -21.18 -2.37
N LEU A 237 16.53 -20.60 -3.52
CA LEU A 237 15.27 -19.87 -3.72
C LEU A 237 14.05 -20.80 -3.76
N LEU A 238 14.17 -21.99 -4.36
CA LEU A 238 13.05 -22.95 -4.34
C LEU A 238 12.79 -23.51 -2.94
N SER A 239 13.80 -23.54 -2.04
CA SER A 239 13.64 -24.04 -0.67
C SER A 239 12.65 -23.22 0.17
N ILE A 240 12.41 -21.95 -0.20
CA ILE A 240 11.46 -21.06 0.47
C ILE A 240 10.10 -20.98 -0.23
N LEU A 241 9.85 -21.74 -1.30
CA LEU A 241 8.59 -21.74 -2.03
C LEU A 241 7.76 -22.98 -1.74
N SER A 242 6.45 -22.79 -1.53
CA SER A 242 5.45 -23.87 -1.54
C SER A 242 5.30 -24.46 -2.95
N PRO A 243 4.77 -25.70 -3.09
CA PRO A 243 4.50 -26.29 -4.40
C PRO A 243 3.66 -25.40 -5.31
N GLU A 244 2.62 -24.76 -4.77
CA GLU A 244 1.72 -23.86 -5.50
C GLU A 244 2.46 -22.61 -5.99
N GLN A 245 3.29 -22.02 -5.12
CA GLN A 245 4.14 -20.88 -5.48
C GLN A 245 5.18 -21.22 -6.55
N ARG A 246 5.73 -22.44 -6.54
CA ARG A 246 6.65 -22.89 -7.60
C ARG A 246 5.95 -22.97 -8.94
N ILE A 247 4.73 -23.53 -8.98
CA ILE A 247 3.92 -23.59 -10.19
C ILE A 247 3.58 -22.17 -10.69
N ALA A 248 3.20 -21.27 -9.78
CA ALA A 248 2.94 -19.88 -10.13
C ALA A 248 4.18 -19.21 -10.74
N PHE A 249 5.33 -19.34 -10.08
CA PHE A 249 6.60 -18.79 -10.58
C PHE A 249 7.02 -19.39 -11.93
N ASP A 250 6.84 -20.70 -12.14
CA ASP A 250 7.17 -21.34 -13.41
C ASP A 250 6.30 -20.83 -14.57
N ASN A 251 5.05 -20.43 -14.28
CA ASN A 251 4.12 -19.89 -15.27
C ASN A 251 4.32 -18.39 -15.52
N GLU A 252 4.56 -17.62 -14.45
CA GLU A 252 4.58 -16.15 -14.50
C GLU A 252 6.00 -15.58 -14.64
N LEU A 253 7.05 -16.33 -14.29
CA LEU A 253 8.47 -15.94 -14.26
C LEU A 253 8.83 -14.87 -13.22
N GLU A 254 7.84 -14.40 -12.46
CA GLU A 254 7.99 -13.54 -11.28
C GLU A 254 7.09 -14.03 -10.14
N LEU A 255 7.48 -13.76 -8.89
CA LEU A 255 6.68 -14.07 -7.72
C LEU A 255 7.00 -13.12 -6.56
N ASP A 256 5.98 -12.42 -6.07
CA ASP A 256 6.02 -11.70 -4.80
C ASP A 256 5.47 -12.60 -3.66
N LEU A 257 6.16 -12.64 -2.52
CA LEU A 257 5.70 -13.36 -1.32
C LEU A 257 6.23 -12.72 -0.04
N ALA A 258 5.57 -12.99 1.09
CA ALA A 258 6.16 -12.80 2.40
C ALA A 258 6.87 -14.07 2.88
N TYR A 259 8.04 -13.91 3.50
CA TYR A 259 8.80 -14.99 4.13
C TYR A 259 9.12 -14.65 5.58
N THR A 260 8.64 -15.47 6.51
CA THR A 260 8.91 -15.32 7.94
C THR A 260 10.10 -16.20 8.32
N LEU A 261 11.22 -15.58 8.68
CA LEU A 261 12.41 -16.27 9.18
C LEU A 261 12.26 -16.64 10.66
N SER A 262 11.71 -15.70 11.44
CA SER A 262 11.43 -15.88 12.87
C SER A 262 10.29 -14.93 13.29
N ALA A 263 9.83 -15.04 14.54
CA ALA A 263 8.79 -14.16 15.08
C ALA A 263 9.11 -12.65 14.93
N ASN A 264 10.39 -12.28 14.88
CA ASN A 264 10.84 -10.89 14.81
C ASN A 264 11.45 -10.51 13.44
N ALA A 265 11.48 -11.43 12.47
CA ALA A 265 12.12 -11.20 11.17
C ALA A 265 11.23 -11.72 10.03
N ARG A 266 10.58 -10.80 9.34
CA ARG A 266 9.81 -11.06 8.12
C ARG A 266 10.45 -10.34 6.94
N PHE A 267 10.34 -10.94 5.77
CA PHE A 267 10.89 -10.40 4.53
C PHE A 267 9.81 -10.35 3.47
N ARG A 268 9.73 -9.23 2.75
CA ARG A 268 9.06 -9.20 1.44
C ARG A 268 10.06 -9.71 0.43
N VAL A 269 9.71 -10.75 -0.29
CA VAL A 269 10.57 -11.40 -1.28
C VAL A 269 9.97 -11.22 -2.65
N ASN A 270 10.78 -10.75 -3.59
CA ASN A 270 10.48 -10.80 -5.01
C ASN A 270 11.47 -11.77 -5.66
N ILE A 271 10.98 -12.84 -6.27
CA ILE A 271 11.75 -13.80 -7.05
C ILE A 271 11.45 -13.58 -8.53
N TYR A 272 12.47 -13.59 -9.37
CA TYR A 272 12.34 -13.26 -10.79
C TYR A 272 13.33 -14.05 -11.65
N GLN A 273 13.01 -14.18 -12.94
CA GLN A 273 13.90 -14.77 -13.93
C GLN A 273 14.81 -13.71 -14.59
N GLN A 274 16.10 -14.03 -14.73
CA GLN A 274 17.08 -13.20 -15.43
C GLN A 274 18.11 -14.05 -16.18
N ARG A 275 18.26 -13.80 -17.49
CA ARG A 275 19.27 -14.48 -18.33
C ARG A 275 19.29 -16.01 -18.12
N ASN A 276 18.10 -16.64 -18.15
CA ASN A 276 17.90 -18.07 -17.91
C ASN A 276 18.39 -18.56 -16.54
N SER A 277 18.33 -17.71 -15.51
CA SER A 277 18.67 -18.04 -14.12
C SER A 277 17.71 -17.32 -13.18
N MET A 278 17.51 -17.84 -11.97
CA MET A 278 16.71 -17.13 -10.96
C MET A 278 17.52 -16.00 -10.31
N GLY A 279 16.81 -15.01 -9.79
CA GLY A 279 17.30 -14.00 -8.87
C GLY A 279 16.23 -13.70 -7.82
N ALA A 280 16.63 -13.10 -6.71
CA ALA A 280 15.69 -12.64 -5.70
C ALA A 280 16.16 -11.39 -4.98
N ALA A 281 15.21 -10.56 -4.58
CA ALA A 281 15.38 -9.46 -3.67
C ALA A 281 14.51 -9.67 -2.43
N PHE A 282 15.13 -9.65 -1.25
CA PHE A 282 14.48 -9.75 0.04
C PHE A 282 14.57 -8.40 0.71
N ARG A 283 13.45 -7.84 1.16
CA ARG A 283 13.39 -6.61 1.94
C ARG A 283 12.94 -6.92 3.35
N LEU A 284 13.74 -6.51 4.35
CA LEU A 284 13.37 -6.67 5.74
C LEU A 284 12.11 -5.85 6.04
N ILE A 285 11.12 -6.50 6.64
CA ILE A 285 9.88 -5.89 7.10
C ILE A 285 10.06 -5.54 8.60
N PRO A 286 10.00 -4.25 8.98
CA PRO A 286 10.09 -3.85 10.37
C PRO A 286 8.97 -4.47 11.22
N THR A 287 9.32 -5.07 12.36
CA THR A 287 8.35 -5.71 13.25
C THR A 287 7.88 -4.81 14.40
N GLU A 288 8.65 -3.77 14.73
CA GLU A 288 8.30 -2.83 15.80
C GLU A 288 7.31 -1.76 15.31
N ILE A 289 6.13 -1.73 15.94
CA ILE A 289 5.15 -0.65 15.75
C ILE A 289 5.48 0.48 16.72
N LYS A 290 5.87 1.63 16.18
CA LYS A 290 6.12 2.85 16.97
C LYS A 290 4.81 3.51 17.37
N GLN A 291 4.79 4.17 18.53
CA GLN A 291 3.63 4.98 18.91
C GLN A 291 3.55 6.24 18.04
N LEU A 292 2.34 6.76 17.80
CA LEU A 292 2.12 7.95 16.97
C LEU A 292 3.04 9.13 17.35
N LYS A 293 3.23 9.37 18.65
CA LYS A 293 4.09 10.45 19.16
C LYS A 293 5.54 10.32 18.69
N ASP A 294 6.04 9.09 18.53
CA ASP A 294 7.43 8.80 18.18
C ASP A 294 7.67 8.91 16.66
N LEU A 295 6.58 8.96 15.87
CA LEU A 295 6.65 9.18 14.42
C LEU A 295 6.86 10.65 14.05
N GLY A 296 6.66 11.57 14.99
CA GLY A 296 6.70 13.01 14.72
C GLY A 296 5.50 13.50 13.91
N VAL A 297 4.42 12.71 13.83
CA VAL A 297 3.18 13.16 13.22
C VAL A 297 2.38 14.06 14.19
N PRO A 298 1.57 15.01 13.69
CA PRO A 298 0.73 15.86 14.54
C PRO A 298 -0.27 15.07 15.39
N GLU A 299 -0.49 15.50 16.64
CA GLU A 299 -1.40 14.83 17.58
C GLU A 299 -2.85 14.69 17.07
N THR A 300 -3.27 15.61 16.18
CA THR A 300 -4.59 15.58 15.53
C THR A 300 -4.86 14.24 14.86
N ILE A 301 -3.84 13.58 14.31
CA ILE A 301 -3.99 12.27 13.64
C ILE A 301 -4.53 11.21 14.62
N GLY A 302 -4.09 11.23 15.88
CA GLY A 302 -4.57 10.28 16.90
C GLY A 302 -6.07 10.37 17.20
N ARG A 303 -6.74 11.46 16.79
CA ARG A 303 -8.20 11.61 16.91
C ARG A 303 -8.94 10.65 15.98
N PHE A 304 -8.35 10.29 14.83
CA PHE A 304 -8.98 9.38 13.87
C PHE A 304 -9.22 7.98 14.44
N ALA A 305 -8.32 7.48 15.30
CA ALA A 305 -8.50 6.19 15.99
C ALA A 305 -9.71 6.17 16.94
N LYS A 306 -10.21 7.34 17.35
CA LYS A 306 -11.35 7.48 18.28
C LYS A 306 -12.69 7.63 17.56
N LEU A 307 -12.69 7.70 16.23
CA LEU A 307 -13.92 7.87 15.46
C LEU A 307 -14.79 6.61 15.53
N PRO A 308 -16.11 6.72 15.67
CA PRO A 308 -16.97 5.55 15.72
C PRO A 308 -17.15 4.89 14.34
N ARG A 309 -17.02 5.66 13.25
CA ARG A 309 -17.26 5.23 11.87
C ARG A 309 -16.71 6.24 10.86
N GLY A 310 -16.72 5.86 9.59
CA GLY A 310 -16.38 6.72 8.45
C GLY A 310 -15.05 6.34 7.81
N LEU A 311 -14.63 7.12 6.80
CA LEU A 311 -13.44 6.86 5.99
C LEU A 311 -12.30 7.83 6.35
N VAL A 312 -11.13 7.28 6.67
CA VAL A 312 -9.89 8.04 6.88
C VAL A 312 -8.84 7.58 5.89
N LEU A 313 -8.26 8.52 5.15
CA LEU A 313 -7.28 8.24 4.11
C LEU A 313 -5.90 8.71 4.54
N VAL A 314 -4.90 7.83 4.43
CA VAL A 314 -3.48 8.20 4.59
C VAL A 314 -2.80 8.07 3.24
N THR A 315 -2.32 9.18 2.70
CA THR A 315 -1.84 9.28 1.32
C THR A 315 -0.40 9.80 1.25
N GLY A 316 0.17 9.72 0.05
CA GLY A 316 1.54 10.13 -0.24
C GLY A 316 2.29 9.12 -1.10
N PRO A 317 3.46 9.49 -1.63
CA PRO A 317 4.24 8.60 -2.50
C PRO A 317 4.73 7.35 -1.76
N THR A 318 5.29 6.40 -2.52
CA THR A 318 5.94 5.22 -1.94
C THR A 318 7.06 5.65 -0.98
N GLY A 319 7.11 5.03 0.19
CA GLY A 319 8.12 5.33 1.21
C GLY A 319 7.89 6.63 2.00
N SER A 320 6.68 7.21 1.96
CA SER A 320 6.34 8.40 2.76
C SER A 320 5.95 8.12 4.22
N GLY A 321 5.88 6.85 4.63
CA GLY A 321 5.51 6.46 6.00
C GLY A 321 4.03 6.15 6.23
N LYS A 322 3.23 5.97 5.15
CA LYS A 322 1.79 5.65 5.23
C LYS A 322 1.51 4.42 6.10
N SER A 323 2.11 3.28 5.75
CA SER A 323 1.93 2.01 6.46
C SER A 323 2.36 2.13 7.93
N THR A 324 3.44 2.87 8.21
CA THR A 324 3.89 3.14 9.58
C THR A 324 2.89 3.97 10.39
N THR A 325 2.30 5.00 9.78
CA THR A 325 1.26 5.82 10.44
C THR A 325 -0.01 5.00 10.67
N LEU A 326 -0.42 4.19 9.70
CA LEU A 326 -1.59 3.33 9.82
C LEU A 326 -1.39 2.24 10.87
N ALA A 327 -0.22 1.60 10.91
CA ALA A 327 0.11 0.65 11.98
C ALA A 327 0.01 1.32 13.35
N ALA A 328 0.54 2.54 13.52
CA ALA A 328 0.44 3.26 14.78
C ALA A 328 -1.02 3.65 15.14
N LEU A 329 -1.86 3.97 14.15
CA LEU A 329 -3.30 4.24 14.35
C LEU A 329 -4.06 2.98 14.75
N ILE A 330 -3.84 1.87 14.04
CA ILE A 330 -4.48 0.57 14.32
C ILE A 330 -4.03 0.03 15.68
N ASP A 331 -2.75 0.16 16.03
CA ASP A 331 -2.27 -0.20 17.38
C ASP A 331 -2.92 0.67 18.47
N LEU A 332 -3.15 1.96 18.21
CA LEU A 332 -3.88 2.83 19.14
C LEU A 332 -5.34 2.39 19.31
N VAL A 333 -6.04 2.05 18.22
CA VAL A 333 -7.40 1.45 18.28
C VAL A 333 -7.34 0.18 19.14
N ASN A 334 -6.45 -0.73 18.80
CA ASN A 334 -6.31 -2.05 19.42
C ASN A 334 -6.05 -1.99 20.94
N ARG A 335 -5.30 -1.00 21.41
CA ARG A 335 -5.02 -0.82 22.84
C ARG A 335 -6.15 -0.12 23.60
N THR A 336 -6.96 0.69 22.93
CA THR A 336 -7.91 1.60 23.61
C THR A 336 -9.37 1.17 23.47
N ARG A 337 -9.71 0.38 22.45
CA ARG A 337 -11.07 -0.03 22.09
C ARG A 337 -11.23 -1.55 22.19
N ALA A 338 -12.47 -2.02 22.34
CA ALA A 338 -12.82 -3.43 22.42
C ALA A 338 -13.57 -3.79 21.14
N ASP A 339 -12.82 -3.77 20.04
CA ASP A 339 -13.35 -3.81 18.67
C ASP A 339 -12.78 -5.02 17.93
N HIS A 340 -13.45 -5.45 16.87
CA HIS A 340 -12.89 -6.38 15.89
C HIS A 340 -12.24 -5.60 14.72
N ILE A 341 -10.94 -5.75 14.58
CA ILE A 341 -10.13 -5.11 13.54
C ILE A 341 -9.79 -6.14 12.47
N VAL A 342 -10.13 -5.84 11.22
CA VAL A 342 -9.72 -6.65 10.06
C VAL A 342 -8.84 -5.83 9.12
N THR A 343 -7.67 -6.36 8.77
CA THR A 343 -6.79 -5.75 7.77
C THR A 343 -6.73 -6.61 6.51
N VAL A 344 -6.67 -5.97 5.34
CA VAL A 344 -6.39 -6.61 4.06
C VAL A 344 -5.20 -5.89 3.44
N GLU A 345 -4.09 -6.60 3.23
CA GLU A 345 -2.78 -6.02 2.89
C GLU A 345 -2.06 -6.82 1.80
N ASP A 346 -1.09 -6.22 1.12
CA ASP A 346 -0.33 -6.82 0.02
C ASP A 346 1.14 -6.31 -0.02
N PRO A 347 2.08 -6.93 0.72
CA PRO A 347 1.87 -7.92 1.79
C PRO A 347 1.60 -7.24 3.15
N ILE A 348 1.40 -8.04 4.21
CA ILE A 348 1.28 -7.51 5.58
C ILE A 348 2.62 -6.90 6.04
N GLU A 349 2.63 -5.59 6.31
CA GLU A 349 3.85 -4.88 6.72
C GLU A 349 4.09 -4.91 8.23
N PHE A 350 3.06 -4.81 9.06
CA PHE A 350 3.21 -4.77 10.52
C PHE A 350 2.33 -5.84 11.16
N MET A 351 2.91 -6.64 12.05
CA MET A 351 2.17 -7.66 12.79
C MET A 351 1.53 -7.06 14.04
N HIS A 352 0.21 -7.09 14.11
CA HIS A 352 -0.56 -6.64 15.26
C HIS A 352 -0.88 -7.83 16.17
N LYS A 353 -0.41 -7.78 17.41
CA LYS A 353 -0.86 -8.72 18.45
C LYS A 353 -2.22 -8.29 18.98
N ASN A 354 -3.03 -9.25 19.40
CA ASN A 354 -4.27 -8.94 20.11
C ASN A 354 -3.97 -8.19 21.42
N HIS A 355 -4.73 -7.12 21.67
CA HIS A 355 -4.71 -6.39 22.92
C HIS A 355 -6.12 -6.32 23.50
N LYS A 356 -6.74 -5.13 23.48
CA LYS A 356 -8.12 -4.96 23.90
C LYS A 356 -9.09 -5.27 22.74
N SER A 357 -8.63 -5.07 21.50
CA SER A 357 -9.29 -5.54 20.28
C SER A 357 -8.77 -6.91 19.83
N LEU A 358 -9.59 -7.57 19.02
CA LEU A 358 -9.18 -8.72 18.20
C LEU A 358 -8.69 -8.21 16.85
N VAL A 359 -7.53 -8.70 16.37
CA VAL A 359 -6.95 -8.29 15.09
C VAL A 359 -6.78 -9.49 14.18
N ASN A 360 -7.47 -9.46 13.04
CA ASN A 360 -7.34 -10.45 11.97
C ASN A 360 -6.73 -9.78 10.73
N GLN A 361 -5.49 -10.14 10.39
CA GLN A 361 -4.79 -9.62 9.22
C GLN A 361 -4.84 -10.63 8.09
N ARG A 362 -5.16 -10.18 6.88
CA ARG A 362 -5.26 -11.03 5.68
C ARG A 362 -4.35 -10.51 4.59
N GLU A 363 -3.41 -11.35 4.17
CA GLU A 363 -2.51 -11.07 3.06
C GLU A 363 -3.13 -11.52 1.73
N VAL A 364 -3.10 -10.65 0.72
CA VAL A 364 -3.48 -11.00 -0.66
C VAL A 364 -2.50 -12.02 -1.22
N GLY A 365 -3.03 -13.10 -1.80
CA GLY A 365 -2.30 -14.30 -2.17
C GLY A 365 -2.54 -15.41 -1.14
N PRO A 366 -1.79 -15.46 -0.02
CA PRO A 366 -1.89 -16.55 0.96
C PRO A 366 -3.25 -16.70 1.65
N ASP A 367 -3.87 -15.61 2.10
CA ASP A 367 -5.09 -15.65 2.93
C ASP A 367 -6.38 -15.28 2.17
N THR A 368 -6.21 -14.67 0.99
CA THR A 368 -7.31 -14.24 0.12
C THR A 368 -6.81 -14.05 -1.31
N HIS A 369 -7.62 -14.41 -2.31
CA HIS A 369 -7.19 -14.30 -3.71
C HIS A 369 -7.04 -12.86 -4.22
N SER A 370 -7.78 -11.91 -3.64
CA SER A 370 -7.73 -10.49 -4.03
C SER A 370 -8.29 -9.59 -2.93
N PHE A 371 -8.03 -8.28 -3.04
CA PHE A 371 -8.71 -7.26 -2.23
C PHE A 371 -10.23 -7.35 -2.35
N GLN A 372 -10.74 -7.45 -3.58
CA GLN A 372 -12.17 -7.56 -3.85
C GLN A 372 -12.79 -8.77 -3.13
N ALA A 373 -12.16 -9.94 -3.25
CA ALA A 373 -12.63 -11.16 -2.59
C ALA A 373 -12.62 -10.99 -1.06
N ALA A 374 -11.56 -10.41 -0.51
CA ALA A 374 -11.45 -10.18 0.93
C ALA A 374 -12.55 -9.25 1.44
N LEU A 375 -12.73 -8.10 0.79
CA LEU A 375 -13.67 -7.06 1.17
C LEU A 375 -15.13 -7.46 0.97
N LYS A 376 -15.44 -8.29 -0.02
CA LYS A 376 -16.78 -8.87 -0.18
C LYS A 376 -17.21 -9.68 1.06
N HIS A 377 -16.25 -10.36 1.70
CA HIS A 377 -16.52 -11.20 2.87
C HIS A 377 -16.35 -10.45 4.20
N VAL A 378 -15.53 -9.39 4.23
CA VAL A 378 -15.22 -8.65 5.47
C VAL A 378 -16.48 -8.14 6.17
N LEU A 379 -17.46 -7.64 5.41
CA LEU A 379 -18.72 -7.11 5.97
C LEU A 379 -19.60 -8.18 6.65
N ARG A 380 -19.27 -9.46 6.53
CA ARG A 380 -19.94 -10.58 7.21
C ARG A 380 -19.08 -11.21 8.30
N GLN A 381 -17.91 -10.63 8.57
CA GLN A 381 -16.99 -11.08 9.61
C GLN A 381 -17.18 -10.29 10.91
N ASP A 382 -18.26 -9.51 11.02
CA ASP A 382 -18.54 -8.63 12.17
C ASP A 382 -17.36 -7.68 12.52
N PRO A 383 -16.76 -6.96 11.55
CA PRO A 383 -15.69 -6.01 11.85
C PRO A 383 -16.27 -4.71 12.41
N ASP A 384 -15.50 -4.03 13.26
CA ASP A 384 -15.75 -2.63 13.65
C ASP A 384 -14.82 -1.67 12.89
N VAL A 385 -13.56 -2.10 12.70
CA VAL A 385 -12.51 -1.33 12.02
C VAL A 385 -11.93 -2.15 10.88
N ILE A 386 -11.83 -1.54 9.71
CA ILE A 386 -11.29 -2.17 8.50
C ILE A 386 -10.09 -1.36 8.01
N LEU A 387 -8.94 -2.01 7.83
CA LEU A 387 -7.79 -1.44 7.12
C LEU A 387 -7.72 -2.06 5.72
N ILE A 388 -7.69 -1.21 4.70
CA ILE A 388 -7.50 -1.59 3.31
C ILE A 388 -6.14 -1.05 2.86
N GLY A 389 -5.22 -1.95 2.50
CA GLY A 389 -3.84 -1.61 2.15
C GLY A 389 -3.75 -0.48 1.13
N GLU A 390 -4.46 -0.56 0.01
CA GLU A 390 -4.51 0.48 -1.01
C GLU A 390 -5.84 0.50 -1.77
N LEU A 391 -6.32 1.69 -2.14
CA LEU A 391 -7.50 1.89 -2.97
C LEU A 391 -7.09 2.08 -4.45
N ARG A 392 -6.85 0.97 -5.15
CA ARG A 392 -6.37 0.98 -6.55
C ARG A 392 -7.47 1.06 -7.59
N ASP A 393 -8.52 0.28 -7.40
CA ASP A 393 -9.57 0.05 -8.39
C ASP A 393 -10.97 0.46 -7.88
N LEU A 394 -11.90 0.56 -8.83
CA LEU A 394 -13.28 0.96 -8.60
C LEU A 394 -13.96 0.05 -7.57
N GLU A 395 -13.74 -1.26 -7.67
CA GLU A 395 -14.42 -2.25 -6.84
C GLU A 395 -13.99 -2.13 -5.38
N THR A 396 -12.68 -2.02 -5.13
CA THR A 396 -12.11 -1.81 -3.79
C THR A 396 -12.59 -0.51 -3.18
N ILE A 397 -12.61 0.59 -3.95
CA ILE A 397 -13.11 1.89 -3.49
C ILE A 397 -14.60 1.83 -3.17
N SER A 398 -15.39 1.17 -4.01
CA SER A 398 -16.84 1.01 -3.81
C SER A 398 -17.16 0.26 -2.50
N VAL A 399 -16.42 -0.83 -2.22
CA VAL A 399 -16.62 -1.56 -0.95
C VAL A 399 -16.15 -0.74 0.24
N ALA A 400 -15.05 0.00 0.13
CA ALA A 400 -14.58 0.89 1.20
C ALA A 400 -15.62 1.97 1.57
N LEU A 401 -16.22 2.61 0.56
CA LEU A 401 -17.28 3.60 0.76
C LEU A 401 -18.52 2.97 1.40
N THR A 402 -18.93 1.80 0.92
CA THR A 402 -20.07 1.04 1.47
C THR A 402 -19.83 0.64 2.93
N ALA A 403 -18.62 0.16 3.26
CA ALA A 403 -18.24 -0.19 4.62
C ALA A 403 -18.32 1.03 5.56
N ALA A 404 -17.77 2.16 5.12
CA ALA A 404 -17.82 3.40 5.88
C ALA A 404 -19.25 3.92 6.08
N GLU A 405 -20.10 3.83 5.05
CA GLU A 405 -21.52 4.22 5.09
C GLU A 405 -22.34 3.33 6.03
N THR A 406 -22.06 2.03 6.05
CA THR A 406 -22.73 1.04 6.91
C THR A 406 -22.27 1.07 8.36
N GLY A 407 -21.39 2.01 8.71
CA GLY A 407 -21.07 2.34 10.10
C GLY A 407 -19.75 1.81 10.63
N HIS A 408 -18.88 1.29 9.76
CA HIS A 408 -17.53 0.86 10.09
C HIS A 408 -16.55 2.03 10.06
N LEU A 409 -15.47 1.94 10.83
CA LEU A 409 -14.31 2.83 10.67
C LEU A 409 -13.34 2.21 9.66
N VAL A 410 -13.16 2.88 8.52
CA VAL A 410 -12.32 2.38 7.42
C VAL A 410 -11.08 3.26 7.31
N PHE A 411 -9.91 2.62 7.36
CA PHE A 411 -8.64 3.21 7.02
C PHE A 411 -8.17 2.69 5.67
N ALA A 412 -7.66 3.58 4.81
CA ALA A 412 -7.07 3.14 3.55
C ALA A 412 -5.97 4.07 3.05
N THR A 413 -5.21 3.60 2.05
CA THR A 413 -4.17 4.42 1.40
C THR A 413 -4.43 4.72 -0.07
N LEU A 414 -3.89 5.85 -0.52
CA LEU A 414 -3.71 6.21 -1.93
C LEU A 414 -2.31 6.82 -2.10
N HIS A 415 -1.89 6.99 -3.37
CA HIS A 415 -0.57 7.53 -3.73
C HIS A 415 -0.59 9.01 -4.14
N THR A 416 -1.72 9.68 -3.94
CA THR A 416 -1.90 11.12 -4.16
C THR A 416 -1.09 11.96 -3.17
N GLN A 417 -0.77 13.19 -3.55
CA GLN A 417 0.16 14.04 -2.78
C GLN A 417 -0.52 15.18 -2.02
N ASP A 418 -1.81 15.40 -2.27
CA ASP A 418 -2.63 16.40 -1.59
C ASP A 418 -4.08 15.91 -1.41
N ALA A 419 -4.82 16.58 -0.53
CA ALA A 419 -6.16 16.16 -0.12
C ALA A 419 -7.20 16.37 -1.22
N ALA A 420 -7.09 17.43 -2.01
CA ALA A 420 -8.01 17.71 -3.11
C ALA A 420 -7.88 16.65 -4.22
N GLN A 421 -6.64 16.36 -4.65
CA GLN A 421 -6.31 15.30 -5.59
C GLN A 421 -6.72 13.93 -5.06
N THR A 422 -6.61 13.67 -3.75
CA THR A 422 -7.09 12.42 -3.14
C THR A 422 -8.59 12.24 -3.38
N ILE A 423 -9.37 13.29 -3.13
CA ILE A 423 -10.83 13.29 -3.33
C ILE A 423 -11.17 13.11 -4.81
N ASP A 424 -10.53 13.88 -5.70
CA ASP A 424 -10.77 13.78 -7.13
C ASP A 424 -10.38 12.40 -7.67
N ARG A 425 -9.25 11.82 -7.22
CA ARG A 425 -8.83 10.47 -7.62
C ARG A 425 -9.85 9.39 -7.25
N ILE A 426 -10.47 9.47 -6.07
CA ILE A 426 -11.53 8.54 -5.66
C ILE A 426 -12.75 8.65 -6.57
N ILE A 427 -13.08 9.85 -7.04
CA ILE A 427 -14.24 10.08 -7.89
C ILE A 427 -13.94 9.67 -9.34
N ASP A 428 -12.76 9.98 -9.84
CA ASP A 428 -12.37 9.84 -11.25
C ASP A 428 -12.19 8.39 -11.71
N VAL A 429 -12.03 7.43 -10.79
CA VAL A 429 -12.04 6.01 -11.16
C VAL A 429 -13.43 5.52 -11.58
N PHE A 430 -14.48 6.24 -11.21
CA PHE A 430 -15.85 5.87 -11.56
C PHE A 430 -16.28 6.45 -12.92
N PRO A 431 -17.13 5.73 -13.67
CA PRO A 431 -17.74 6.24 -14.89
C PRO A 431 -18.48 7.58 -14.64
N PRO A 432 -18.49 8.51 -15.62
CA PRO A 432 -19.06 9.86 -15.42
C PRO A 432 -20.50 9.90 -14.88
N HIS A 433 -21.33 8.91 -15.23
CA HIS A 433 -22.72 8.83 -14.78
C HIS A 433 -22.87 8.46 -13.29
N GLN A 434 -21.83 7.90 -12.66
CA GLN A 434 -21.81 7.51 -11.23
C GLN A 434 -21.10 8.54 -10.35
N GLN A 435 -20.27 9.41 -10.93
CA GLN A 435 -19.43 10.35 -10.18
C GLN A 435 -20.23 11.28 -9.25
N GLY A 436 -21.42 11.74 -9.67
CA GLY A 436 -22.28 12.57 -8.81
C GLY A 436 -22.76 11.85 -7.55
N GLN A 437 -23.09 10.56 -7.66
CA GLN A 437 -23.47 9.70 -6.53
C GLN A 437 -22.27 9.45 -5.62
N VAL A 438 -21.13 9.04 -6.19
CA VAL A 438 -19.89 8.77 -5.44
C VAL A 438 -19.42 10.01 -4.69
N ARG A 439 -19.49 11.19 -5.32
CA ARG A 439 -19.19 12.48 -4.69
C ARG A 439 -20.06 12.74 -3.46
N SER A 440 -21.36 12.46 -3.56
CA SER A 440 -22.30 12.62 -2.45
C SER A 440 -22.04 11.62 -1.33
N GLN A 441 -21.73 10.37 -1.67
CA GLN A 441 -21.40 9.31 -0.72
C GLN A 441 -20.09 9.61 0.01
N LEU A 442 -19.03 9.96 -0.73
CA LEU A 442 -17.73 10.35 -0.17
C LEU A 442 -17.88 11.55 0.77
N ALA A 443 -18.64 12.57 0.40
CA ALA A 443 -18.93 13.72 1.25
C ALA A 443 -19.67 13.36 2.56
N ALA A 444 -20.40 12.24 2.59
CA ALA A 444 -21.11 11.78 3.77
C ALA A 444 -20.23 10.95 4.71
N VAL A 445 -19.30 10.16 4.16
CA VAL A 445 -18.52 9.18 4.93
C VAL A 445 -17.10 9.63 5.26
N LEU A 446 -16.49 10.53 4.48
CA LEU A 446 -15.12 11.00 4.71
C LEU A 446 -15.02 11.69 6.08
N GLN A 447 -13.98 11.35 6.83
CA GLN A 447 -13.66 11.93 8.13
C GLN A 447 -12.38 12.76 8.09
N GLY A 448 -11.41 12.35 7.26
CA GLY A 448 -10.21 13.14 7.02
C GLY A 448 -9.25 12.51 6.02
N VAL A 449 -8.31 13.33 5.56
CA VAL A 449 -7.21 12.93 4.68
C VAL A 449 -5.90 13.42 5.30
N VAL A 450 -4.93 12.52 5.38
CA VAL A 450 -3.57 12.81 5.84
C VAL A 450 -2.61 12.53 4.69
N CYS A 451 -2.09 13.56 4.05
CA CYS A 451 -1.05 13.40 3.02
C CYS A 451 0.32 13.50 3.68
N GLN A 452 1.25 12.60 3.33
CA GLN A 452 2.55 12.50 3.98
C GLN A 452 3.70 12.55 2.98
N THR A 453 4.79 13.19 3.39
CA THR A 453 6.09 13.09 2.72
C THR A 453 7.21 13.07 3.76
N LEU A 454 8.33 12.42 3.45
CA LEU A 454 9.51 12.39 4.33
C LEU A 454 10.56 13.38 3.83
N VAL A 455 11.01 14.24 4.73
CA VAL A 455 12.01 15.28 4.47
C VAL A 455 13.28 14.98 5.25
N LYS A 456 14.45 15.23 4.66
CA LYS A 456 15.74 15.08 5.35
C LYS A 456 15.84 16.11 6.49
N LYS A 457 16.29 15.67 7.67
CA LYS A 457 16.52 16.58 8.80
C LYS A 457 17.73 17.48 8.52
N ALA A 458 17.69 18.70 9.06
CA ALA A 458 18.81 19.64 8.99
C ALA A 458 20.08 19.11 9.69
N SER A 459 19.93 18.18 10.64
CA SER A 459 21.04 17.49 11.29
C SER A 459 21.89 16.62 10.35
N GLY A 460 21.43 16.35 9.13
CA GLY A 460 22.11 15.47 8.17
C GLY A 460 21.89 13.97 8.39
N SER A 461 21.22 13.58 9.49
CA SER A 461 20.89 12.19 9.78
C SER A 461 19.39 12.01 10.05
N GLY A 462 18.81 11.01 9.39
CA GLY A 462 17.40 10.66 9.49
C GLY A 462 16.46 11.56 8.68
N ARG A 463 15.17 11.30 8.87
CA ARG A 463 14.07 12.00 8.18
C ARG A 463 13.01 12.43 9.19
N VAL A 464 12.27 13.47 8.86
CA VAL A 464 11.06 13.92 9.57
C VAL A 464 9.88 13.85 8.61
N VAL A 465 8.70 13.58 9.13
CA VAL A 465 7.46 13.60 8.35
C VAL A 465 6.95 15.03 8.23
N ALA A 466 6.66 15.45 7.00
CA ALA A 466 5.83 16.61 6.71
C ALA A 466 4.45 16.10 6.27
N THR A 467 3.41 16.82 6.67
CA THR A 467 2.03 16.38 6.47
C THR A 467 1.15 17.50 5.99
N GLU A 468 0.10 17.13 5.28
CA GLU A 468 -1.11 17.91 5.06
C GLU A 468 -2.26 17.18 5.75
N ILE A 469 -3.11 17.91 6.47
CA ILE A 469 -4.24 17.32 7.21
C ILE A 469 -5.52 18.06 6.84
N LEU A 470 -6.45 17.32 6.23
CA LEU A 470 -7.83 17.74 5.99
C LEU A 470 -8.73 17.04 7.01
N ILE A 471 -9.57 17.80 7.71
CA ILE A 471 -10.66 17.27 8.53
C ILE A 471 -11.99 17.54 7.82
N ALA A 472 -12.85 16.52 7.71
CA ALA A 472 -14.12 16.61 6.99
C ALA A 472 -15.18 17.38 7.80
N THR A 473 -15.16 18.71 7.70
CA THR A 473 -16.20 19.59 8.28
C THR A 473 -17.42 19.69 7.35
N PRO A 474 -18.57 20.20 7.84
CA PRO A 474 -19.73 20.46 6.97
C PRO A 474 -19.40 21.33 5.75
N ALA A 475 -18.48 22.29 5.89
CA ALA A 475 -18.03 23.12 4.79
C ALA A 475 -17.25 22.31 3.74
N ILE A 476 -16.30 21.47 4.17
CA ILE A 476 -15.56 20.57 3.28
C ILE A 476 -16.51 19.60 2.58
N ASN A 477 -17.46 19.01 3.31
CA ASN A 477 -18.43 18.07 2.73
C ASN A 477 -19.30 18.73 1.66
N ASN A 478 -19.67 19.99 1.84
CA ASN A 478 -20.38 20.76 0.81
C ASN A 478 -19.49 21.03 -0.41
N LEU A 479 -18.22 21.41 -0.22
CA LEU A 479 -17.28 21.58 -1.34
C LEU A 479 -17.11 20.28 -2.14
N ILE A 480 -17.01 19.14 -1.46
CA ILE A 480 -16.95 17.83 -2.12
C ILE A 480 -18.23 17.62 -2.92
N ARG A 481 -19.42 17.75 -2.30
CA ARG A 481 -20.72 17.53 -2.94
C ARG A 481 -20.95 18.39 -4.18
N GLU A 482 -20.51 19.64 -4.14
CA GLU A 482 -20.65 20.61 -5.25
C GLU A 482 -19.53 20.50 -6.30
N GLY A 483 -18.53 19.64 -6.09
CA GLY A 483 -17.39 19.50 -7.00
C GLY A 483 -16.46 20.70 -7.02
N LYS A 484 -16.34 21.40 -5.90
CA LYS A 484 -15.46 22.55 -5.70
C LYS A 484 -14.18 22.15 -4.96
N THR A 485 -13.56 21.04 -5.35
CA THR A 485 -12.34 20.51 -4.70
C THR A 485 -11.17 21.48 -4.77
N TYR A 486 -11.09 22.31 -5.81
CA TYR A 486 -10.10 23.41 -5.93
C TYR A 486 -10.16 24.44 -4.79
N GLN A 487 -11.26 24.54 -4.04
CA GLN A 487 -11.39 25.44 -2.88
C GLN A 487 -10.92 24.81 -1.56
N ILE A 488 -10.61 23.51 -1.54
CA ILE A 488 -10.25 22.78 -0.32
C ILE A 488 -8.98 23.32 0.32
N ALA A 489 -7.97 23.70 -0.48
CA ALA A 489 -6.74 24.28 0.05
C ALA A 489 -7.00 25.55 0.90
N SER A 490 -7.82 26.48 0.38
CA SER A 490 -8.22 27.68 1.11
C SER A 490 -9.05 27.36 2.35
N ALA A 491 -9.95 26.36 2.25
CA ALA A 491 -10.74 25.92 3.39
C ALA A 491 -9.88 25.27 4.50
N MET A 492 -8.83 24.54 4.14
CA MET A 492 -7.86 23.99 5.10
C MET A 492 -7.08 25.09 5.83
N GLN A 493 -6.66 26.14 5.12
CA GLN A 493 -6.00 27.29 5.73
C GLN A 493 -6.90 27.99 6.75
N ALA A 494 -8.18 28.14 6.45
CA ALA A 494 -9.18 28.67 7.39
C ALA A 494 -9.53 27.68 8.52
N GLY A 495 -9.32 26.39 8.30
CA GLY A 495 -9.65 25.29 9.24
C GLY A 495 -8.57 24.97 10.26
N ARG A 496 -7.56 25.82 10.47
CA ARG A 496 -6.45 25.57 11.41
C ARG A 496 -6.91 25.21 12.83
N ASP A 497 -7.97 25.84 13.32
CA ASP A 497 -8.52 25.57 14.65
C ASP A 497 -9.09 24.15 14.80
N HIS A 498 -9.46 23.52 13.68
CA HIS A 498 -9.85 22.10 13.64
C HIS A 498 -8.65 21.14 13.59
N GLY A 499 -7.43 21.67 13.55
CA GLY A 499 -6.20 20.92 13.37
C GLY A 499 -5.86 20.63 11.91
N MET A 500 -6.42 21.41 10.97
CA MET A 500 -6.05 21.33 9.55
C MET A 500 -4.80 22.16 9.24
N HIS A 501 -4.04 21.72 8.25
CA HIS A 501 -2.96 22.53 7.66
C HIS A 501 -2.61 21.99 6.28
N THR A 502 -2.12 22.87 5.42
CA THR A 502 -1.58 22.50 4.10
C THR A 502 -0.17 21.92 4.23
N MET A 503 0.28 21.15 3.22
CA MET A 503 1.66 20.64 3.18
C MET A 503 2.68 21.78 3.35
N ASP A 504 2.53 22.85 2.58
CA ASP A 504 3.46 23.99 2.59
C ASP A 504 3.47 24.73 3.93
N SER A 505 2.34 24.78 4.64
CA SER A 505 2.29 25.34 6.00
C SER A 505 3.16 24.52 6.95
N HIS A 506 3.03 23.21 6.93
CA HIS A 506 3.80 22.36 7.85
C HIS A 506 5.28 22.30 7.46
N LEU A 507 5.61 22.33 6.16
CA LEU A 507 6.99 22.49 5.69
C LEU A 507 7.59 23.81 6.19
N ALA A 508 6.85 24.92 6.14
CA ALA A 508 7.30 26.19 6.70
C ALA A 508 7.53 26.11 8.21
N ASP A 509 6.61 25.49 8.96
CA ASP A 509 6.75 25.30 10.40
C ASP A 509 8.01 24.49 10.76
N LEU A 510 8.27 23.40 10.03
CA LEU A 510 9.47 22.56 10.21
C LEU A 510 10.77 23.31 9.83
N ALA A 511 10.75 24.14 8.79
CA ALA A 511 11.89 24.94 8.36
C ALA A 511 12.20 26.07 9.35
N ASN A 512 11.16 26.78 9.79
CA ASN A 512 11.25 27.85 10.78
C ASN A 512 11.73 27.33 12.15
N ALA A 513 11.35 26.10 12.51
CA ALA A 513 11.85 25.42 13.71
C ALA A 513 13.30 24.90 13.56
N GLY A 514 13.93 25.06 12.39
CA GLY A 514 15.28 24.54 12.11
C GLY A 514 15.34 23.01 12.03
N THR A 515 14.21 22.31 11.99
CA THR A 515 14.17 20.84 11.91
C THR A 515 14.59 20.34 10.53
N ILE A 516 14.26 21.11 9.49
CA ILE A 516 14.68 20.90 8.11
C ILE A 516 15.32 22.18 7.55
N THR A 517 16.17 22.03 6.53
CA THR A 517 16.70 23.20 5.81
C THR A 517 15.63 23.79 4.90
N VAL A 518 15.69 25.11 4.63
CA VAL A 518 14.82 25.77 3.64
C VAL A 518 14.92 25.11 2.26
N ALA A 519 16.12 24.70 1.84
CA ALA A 519 16.32 24.00 0.58
C ALA A 519 15.55 22.66 0.52
N ALA A 520 15.61 21.87 1.60
CA ALA A 520 14.87 20.61 1.70
C ALA A 520 13.35 20.82 1.76
N ALA A 521 12.88 21.93 2.35
CA ALA A 521 11.47 22.30 2.34
C ALA A 521 10.99 22.63 0.92
N ILE A 522 11.76 23.45 0.18
CA ILE A 522 11.44 23.83 -1.21
C ILE A 522 11.39 22.61 -2.15
N GLU A 523 12.26 21.60 -1.94
CA GLU A 523 12.26 20.37 -2.74
C GLU A 523 10.93 19.58 -2.63
N LYS A 524 10.19 19.77 -1.54
CA LYS A 524 8.94 19.06 -1.25
C LYS A 524 7.70 19.96 -1.30
N ALA A 525 7.87 21.24 -1.64
CA ALA A 525 6.79 22.21 -1.71
C ALA A 525 5.79 21.86 -2.82
N GLN A 526 4.50 22.08 -2.56
CA GLN A 526 3.48 22.09 -3.60
C GLN A 526 3.53 23.43 -4.37
N ASP A 527 3.64 24.54 -3.64
CA ASP A 527 3.88 25.89 -4.17
C ASP A 527 5.11 26.51 -3.50
N ALA A 528 6.23 26.51 -4.22
CA ALA A 528 7.50 27.04 -3.75
C ALA A 528 7.46 28.54 -3.43
N GLU A 529 6.64 29.33 -4.13
CA GLU A 529 6.54 30.77 -3.88
C GLU A 529 5.72 31.05 -2.63
N SER A 530 4.59 30.36 -2.46
CA SER A 530 3.79 30.41 -1.23
C SER A 530 4.62 29.97 -0.01
N LEU A 531 5.38 28.88 -0.13
CA LEU A 531 6.24 28.38 0.94
C LEU A 531 7.29 29.42 1.37
N LYS A 532 7.99 30.08 0.42
CA LYS A 532 8.97 31.12 0.75
C LYS A 532 8.35 32.25 1.57
N GLN A 533 7.14 32.69 1.19
CA GLN A 533 6.43 33.72 1.94
C GLN A 533 6.09 33.27 3.36
N LEU A 534 5.70 32.00 3.55
CA LEU A 534 5.39 31.44 4.88
C LEU A 534 6.63 31.32 5.77
N ILE A 535 7.80 30.99 5.21
CA ILE A 535 9.07 30.93 5.94
C ILE A 535 9.45 32.33 6.44
N HIS A 536 9.42 33.34 5.57
CA HIS A 536 9.74 34.73 5.95
C HIS A 536 8.70 35.38 6.87
N ARG A 537 7.47 34.87 6.91
CA ARG A 537 6.41 35.40 7.79
C ARG A 537 6.71 35.19 9.28
N ASN A 538 7.54 34.20 9.65
CA ASN A 538 8.00 34.01 11.03
C ASN A 538 9.27 34.81 11.37
N GLU A 539 9.97 35.40 10.39
CA GLU A 539 11.10 36.31 10.65
C GLU A 539 10.64 37.73 11.10
N SER A 540 9.36 37.97 11.42
CA SER A 540 8.90 39.32 11.85
C SER A 540 7.63 39.28 12.72
N ALA A 541 7.70 39.61 14.01
CA ALA A 541 7.71 41.00 14.47
C ALA A 541 8.86 41.36 15.44
N THR A 542 9.45 40.37 16.09
CA THR A 542 10.49 40.58 17.12
C THR A 542 11.86 40.83 16.50
N ASP A 543 12.19 40.10 15.42
CA ASP A 543 13.52 40.21 14.78
C ASP A 543 13.64 41.44 13.89
N VAL A 544 12.56 41.86 13.22
CA VAL A 544 12.51 43.14 12.48
C VAL A 544 12.58 44.33 13.45
N ALA A 545 11.94 44.25 14.62
CA ALA A 545 12.08 45.27 15.65
C ALA A 545 13.50 45.30 16.27
N ALA A 546 14.11 44.14 16.51
CA ALA A 546 15.47 44.04 17.00
C ALA A 546 16.51 44.55 15.99
N GLN A 547 16.34 44.24 14.70
CA GLN A 547 17.19 44.76 13.63
C GLN A 547 16.97 46.26 13.39
N ALA A 548 15.74 46.77 13.50
CA ALA A 548 15.46 48.20 13.42
C ALA A 548 16.03 48.99 14.62
N MET A 549 16.01 48.41 15.83
CA MET A 549 16.64 49.01 17.02
C MET A 549 18.17 48.91 16.98
N ALA A 550 18.74 47.86 16.40
CA ALA A 550 20.18 47.73 16.18
C ALA A 550 20.70 48.67 15.07
N ALA A 551 19.88 48.95 14.05
CA ALA A 551 20.21 49.88 12.97
C ALA A 551 20.05 51.36 13.36
N THR A 552 19.19 51.65 14.34
CA THR A 552 19.08 52.98 14.96
C THR A 552 20.05 53.08 16.13
N GLY A 553 21.34 52.96 15.83
CA GLY A 553 22.40 53.27 16.79
C GLY A 553 22.25 54.72 17.26
N ILE A 554 21.57 54.93 18.39
CA ILE A 554 21.59 56.22 19.09
C ILE A 554 23.00 56.36 19.65
N ASP A 555 23.84 57.09 18.91
CA ASP A 555 25.14 57.59 19.35
C ASP A 555 24.92 58.57 20.50
N PHE A 556 24.82 58.05 21.72
CA PHE A 556 24.93 58.86 22.92
C PHE A 556 26.39 59.31 23.04
N LYS A 557 26.70 60.44 22.41
CA LYS A 557 27.97 61.18 22.54
C LYS A 557 28.14 61.75 23.95
N ASP A 558 28.12 60.91 24.97
CA ASP A 558 28.45 61.33 26.33
C ASP A 558 29.97 61.34 26.50
N ALA A 559 30.48 62.55 26.73
CA ALA A 559 31.89 62.92 26.75
C ALA A 559 32.70 62.33 27.94
N TYR A 560 32.26 61.22 28.54
CA TYR A 560 32.88 60.67 29.76
C TYR A 560 33.69 59.39 29.59
N SER A 561 33.64 58.72 28.43
CA SER A 561 34.31 57.40 28.26
C SER A 561 35.73 57.45 27.67
N ARG A 562 36.44 58.58 27.73
CA ARG A 562 37.90 58.61 27.49
C ARG A 562 38.66 58.95 28.76
N LYS A 563 38.98 57.93 29.56
CA LYS A 563 40.26 57.79 30.29
C LYS A 563 40.28 56.47 31.06
N ILE A 564 41.51 56.01 31.34
CA ILE A 564 41.94 54.68 31.82
C ILE A 564 42.15 53.75 30.59
N GLY A 565 43.33 53.64 29.96
CA GLY A 565 44.73 53.65 30.44
C GLY A 565 45.04 52.29 31.10
N GLU A 566 46.02 51.46 30.72
CA GLU A 566 47.23 51.53 29.90
C GLU A 566 47.46 50.17 29.21
#